data_AF-A0A6P3S6L0-F1
#
_entry.id   AF-A0A6P3S6L0-F1
#
_cell.length_a   1.000
_cell.length_b   1.000
_cell.length_c   1.000
_cell.angle_alpha   90.00
_cell.angle_beta   90.00
_cell.angle_gamma   90.00
#
_symmetry.space_group_name_H-M   'P 1'
#
loop_
_entity.id
_entity.type
_entity.pdbx_description
1 polymer ?
#
loop_
_entity_poly.entity_id
_entity_poly.type
_entity_poly.pdbx_seq_one_letter_code
_entity_poly.pdbx_strand_id
1 'polypeptide(L)'
;RKSPRESPASSLRLGSRGRHVLRPLILSCGGLLVLLSLFSLSPLAPESISYVPRLSSGTLAGKCTQSTFTLEQPRGRFRHLNISDLDPIWLVVAHSNAARNFTAPQRLEDIPVPADFSQRGYYLTLMANRALYQRGQPGNQLQVLRVGNDTSCSPTTRGCNHPLPGPGPYR
;
A
#
# COMPACT_ATOMS: atom_id res chain seq x y z
N ARG A 1 19.41 -28.70 12.72
CA ARG A 1 18.32 -27.75 13.08
C ARG A 1 17.76 -27.14 11.80
N LYS A 2 16.50 -27.41 11.48
CA LYS A 2 15.82 -26.97 10.27
C LYS A 2 15.47 -25.47 10.40
N SER A 3 16.08 -24.62 9.58
CA SER A 3 15.76 -23.19 9.50
C SER A 3 14.50 -23.01 8.63
N PRO A 4 13.39 -22.46 9.12
CA PRO A 4 12.31 -22.02 8.25
C PRO A 4 12.71 -20.64 7.71
N ARG A 5 13.25 -20.63 6.48
CA ARG A 5 13.51 -19.41 5.72
C ARG A 5 12.24 -19.09 4.90
N GLU A 6 11.14 -18.74 5.58
CA GLU A 6 10.00 -18.14 4.89
C GLU A 6 10.24 -16.64 4.77
N SER A 7 10.43 -16.18 3.53
CA SER A 7 10.45 -14.76 3.20
C SER A 7 9.07 -14.16 3.42
N PRO A 8 8.94 -13.01 4.12
CA PRO A 8 7.68 -12.27 4.15
C PRO A 8 7.33 -11.88 2.71
N ALA A 9 6.12 -12.23 2.29
CA ALA A 9 5.63 -11.97 0.94
C ALA A 9 4.61 -10.83 0.99
N SER A 10 5.08 -9.59 0.96
CA SER A 10 4.20 -8.43 0.93
C SER A 10 3.53 -8.25 -0.43
N SER A 11 2.41 -7.55 -0.50
CA SER A 11 1.76 -7.20 -1.76
C SER A 11 1.61 -5.69 -1.77
N LEU A 12 2.28 -5.03 -2.71
CA LEU A 12 2.02 -3.61 -2.99
C LEU A 12 0.73 -3.55 -3.80
N ARG A 13 -0.27 -2.81 -3.31
CA ARG A 13 -1.53 -2.59 -4.03
C ARG A 13 -1.82 -1.10 -4.08
N LEU A 14 -2.26 -0.64 -5.25
CA LEU A 14 -2.50 0.77 -5.52
C LEU A 14 -3.86 1.20 -4.95
N GLY A 15 -3.90 2.33 -4.24
CA GLY A 15 -5.15 2.97 -3.83
C GLY A 15 -5.66 3.89 -4.93
N SER A 16 -6.84 3.58 -5.49
CA SER A 16 -7.49 4.45 -6.47
C SER A 16 -8.08 5.68 -5.76
N ARG A 17 -7.76 6.89 -6.23
CA ARG A 17 -8.33 8.13 -5.70
C ARG A 17 -9.69 8.38 -6.32
N GLY A 18 -10.73 8.49 -5.49
CA GLY A 18 -12.06 8.98 -5.88
C GLY A 18 -11.98 10.38 -6.47
N ARG A 19 -12.51 10.57 -7.68
CA ARG A 19 -12.67 11.90 -8.29
C ARG A 19 -13.84 12.61 -7.62
N HIS A 20 -13.60 13.85 -7.18
CA HIS A 20 -14.63 14.80 -6.78
C HIS A 20 -15.63 14.97 -7.94
N VAL A 21 -16.90 14.58 -7.74
CA VAL A 21 -17.99 14.89 -8.67
C VAL A 21 -18.83 16.00 -8.06
N LEU A 22 -18.78 17.15 -8.73
CA LEU A 22 -19.65 18.31 -8.58
C LEU A 22 -21.11 17.84 -8.51
N ARG A 23 -21.81 18.08 -7.39
CA ARG A 23 -23.25 17.82 -7.27
C ARG A 23 -23.99 18.79 -8.21
N PRO A 24 -24.72 18.33 -9.26
CA PRO A 24 -25.69 19.19 -9.90
C PRO A 24 -26.92 19.25 -8.99
N LEU A 25 -27.30 20.46 -8.56
CA LEU A 25 -28.67 20.72 -8.11
C LEU A 25 -29.58 20.45 -9.31
N ILE A 26 -30.39 19.41 -9.25
CA ILE A 26 -31.47 19.20 -10.22
C ILE A 26 -32.77 19.56 -9.53
N LEU A 27 -33.20 20.78 -9.84
CA LEU A 27 -34.54 21.31 -9.65
C LEU A 27 -35.53 20.48 -10.49
N SER A 28 -36.60 20.03 -9.83
CA SER A 28 -37.70 19.26 -10.42
C SER A 28 -38.38 20.02 -11.56
N CYS A 29 -38.43 19.44 -12.76
CA CYS A 29 -39.61 19.50 -13.62
C CYS A 29 -39.53 18.40 -14.69
N GLY A 30 -40.62 17.64 -14.80
CA GLY A 30 -40.69 16.38 -15.54
C GLY A 30 -40.45 16.52 -17.04
N GLY A 31 -39.95 15.44 -17.63
CA GLY A 31 -39.98 15.25 -19.09
C GLY A 31 -38.65 15.49 -19.81
N LEU A 32 -37.56 14.87 -19.38
CA LEU A 32 -36.44 14.58 -20.29
C LEU A 32 -35.69 13.30 -19.85
N LEU A 33 -36.39 12.18 -19.91
CA LEU A 33 -35.86 10.83 -19.70
C LEU A 33 -35.21 10.33 -21.01
N VAL A 34 -34.32 11.15 -21.57
CA VAL A 34 -33.60 10.87 -22.83
C VAL A 34 -32.10 10.83 -22.54
N LEU A 35 -31.50 9.66 -22.71
CA LEU A 35 -30.06 9.39 -22.84
C LEU A 35 -29.13 9.78 -21.66
N LEU A 36 -29.29 9.15 -20.49
CA LEU A 36 -28.24 9.12 -19.45
C LEU A 36 -27.88 7.70 -18.97
N SER A 37 -28.22 6.66 -19.73
CA SER A 37 -28.09 5.26 -19.30
C SER A 37 -26.79 4.55 -19.73
N LEU A 38 -25.82 5.24 -20.32
CA LEU A 38 -24.61 4.60 -20.88
C LEU A 38 -23.29 4.93 -20.16
N PHE A 39 -23.31 5.70 -19.07
CA PHE A 39 -22.13 5.84 -18.22
C PHE A 39 -22.17 4.85 -17.06
N SER A 40 -22.18 3.55 -17.39
CA SER A 40 -21.67 2.53 -16.48
C SER A 40 -20.16 2.78 -16.35
N LEU A 41 -19.77 3.72 -15.48
CA LEU A 41 -18.41 3.79 -14.98
C LEU A 41 -18.18 2.47 -14.24
N SER A 42 -17.69 1.47 -14.98
CA SER A 42 -17.14 0.27 -14.38
C SER A 42 -16.10 0.74 -13.37
N PRO A 43 -16.24 0.42 -12.07
CA PRO A 43 -15.17 0.71 -11.14
C PRO A 43 -13.94 -0.03 -11.67
N LEU A 44 -12.93 0.71 -12.12
CA LEU A 44 -11.68 0.11 -12.57
C LEU A 44 -11.20 -0.79 -11.44
N ALA A 45 -11.06 -2.09 -11.73
CA ALA A 45 -10.52 -3.03 -10.77
C ALA A 45 -9.16 -2.52 -10.29
N PRO A 46 -8.84 -2.62 -8.97
CA PRO A 46 -7.57 -2.17 -8.47
C PRO A 46 -6.44 -2.89 -9.21
N GLU A 47 -5.55 -2.10 -9.82
CA GLU A 47 -4.44 -2.62 -10.62
C GLU A 47 -3.47 -3.36 -9.69
N SER A 48 -3.30 -4.66 -9.93
CA SER A 48 -2.45 -5.53 -9.12
C SER A 48 -1.14 -5.81 -9.83
N ILE A 49 -0.02 -5.63 -9.13
CA ILE A 49 1.29 -6.03 -9.65
C ILE A 49 1.64 -7.45 -9.23
N SER A 50 2.22 -8.22 -10.15
CA SER A 50 2.94 -9.45 -9.79
C SER A 50 4.31 -9.06 -9.26
N TYR A 51 4.39 -8.74 -7.96
CA TYR A 51 5.64 -8.47 -7.26
C TYR A 51 5.55 -8.94 -5.82
N VAL A 52 6.54 -9.73 -5.41
CA VAL A 52 6.71 -10.18 -4.04
C VAL A 52 7.94 -9.44 -3.48
N PRO A 53 7.75 -8.49 -2.55
CA PRO A 53 8.83 -7.82 -1.84
C PRO A 53 9.69 -8.85 -1.13
N ARG A 54 11.01 -8.65 -1.23
CA ARG A 54 12.00 -9.52 -0.63
C ARG A 54 12.72 -8.76 0.47
N LEU A 55 13.17 -9.47 1.50
CA LEU A 55 14.11 -8.90 2.46
C LEU A 55 15.35 -8.41 1.71
N SER A 56 15.80 -7.19 2.02
CA SER A 56 16.92 -6.54 1.34
C SER A 56 18.15 -7.42 1.29
N SER A 57 18.74 -7.67 0.13
CA SER A 57 19.96 -8.48 0.00
C SER A 57 21.22 -7.84 0.62
N GLY A 58 21.20 -6.54 0.93
CA GLY A 58 22.34 -5.83 1.51
C GLY A 58 22.67 -6.23 2.96
N THR A 59 23.95 -6.06 3.33
CA THR A 59 24.42 -6.22 4.72
C THR A 59 24.01 -5.02 5.55
N LEU A 60 22.79 -5.06 6.08
CA LEU A 60 22.19 -3.96 6.84
C LEU A 60 22.01 -4.38 8.30
N ALA A 61 22.56 -3.58 9.22
CA ALA A 61 22.25 -3.71 10.63
C ALA A 61 20.73 -3.51 10.85
N GLY A 62 20.14 -4.37 11.67
CA GLY A 62 18.69 -4.34 11.92
C GLY A 62 17.83 -4.68 10.70
N LYS A 63 18.38 -5.41 9.71
CA LYS A 63 17.63 -5.85 8.51
C LYS A 63 16.33 -6.58 8.84
N CYS A 64 16.32 -7.36 9.91
CA CYS A 64 15.14 -7.99 10.48
C CYS A 64 15.33 -8.05 11.99
N THR A 65 14.35 -7.57 12.74
CA THR A 65 14.31 -7.59 14.21
C THR A 65 12.93 -8.11 14.65
N GLN A 66 12.66 -8.06 15.94
CA GLN A 66 11.33 -8.38 16.44
C GLN A 66 10.27 -7.37 15.98
N SER A 67 10.62 -6.10 15.74
CA SER A 67 9.66 -5.04 15.45
C SER A 67 9.88 -4.34 14.12
N THR A 68 10.89 -4.73 13.35
CA THR A 68 11.23 -4.12 12.07
C THR A 68 11.72 -5.13 11.05
N PHE A 69 11.52 -4.82 9.77
CA PHE A 69 12.21 -5.53 8.69
C PHE A 69 12.48 -4.60 7.52
N THR A 70 13.47 -4.95 6.71
CA THR A 70 13.91 -4.14 5.58
C THR A 70 13.68 -4.89 4.27
N LEU A 71 12.89 -4.28 3.37
CA LEU A 71 12.57 -4.81 2.04
C LEU A 71 13.35 -4.11 0.93
N GLU A 72 13.52 -4.78 -0.20
CA GLU A 72 13.94 -4.15 -1.45
C GLU A 72 12.83 -3.25 -2.01
N GLN A 73 13.20 -2.06 -2.50
CA GLN A 73 12.24 -1.19 -3.17
C GLN A 73 11.74 -1.80 -4.49
N PRO A 74 10.45 -1.66 -4.83
CA PRO A 74 9.82 -2.14 -6.06
C PRO A 74 10.21 -1.32 -7.31
N ARG A 75 11.52 -1.16 -7.57
CA ARG A 75 12.01 -0.28 -8.63
C ARG A 75 11.61 -0.73 -10.02
N GLY A 76 11.10 0.21 -10.81
CA GLY A 76 10.68 -0.02 -12.19
C GLY A 76 9.49 -0.99 -12.34
N ARG A 77 8.86 -1.42 -11.24
CA ARG A 77 7.71 -2.35 -11.27
C ARG A 77 6.41 -1.68 -11.72
N PHE A 78 6.32 -0.36 -11.61
CA PHE A 78 5.12 0.42 -11.93
C PHE A 78 5.12 1.03 -13.34
N ARG A 79 6.10 0.73 -14.19
CA ARG A 79 6.27 1.39 -15.51
C ARG A 79 5.17 1.08 -16.51
N HIS A 80 4.55 -0.09 -16.40
CA HIS A 80 3.53 -0.57 -17.33
C HIS A 80 2.12 -0.42 -16.78
N LEU A 81 1.98 0.26 -15.63
CA LEU A 81 0.70 0.48 -14.99
C LEU A 81 0.10 1.80 -15.41
N ASN A 82 -1.22 1.88 -15.48
CA ASN A 82 -1.93 3.09 -15.86
C ASN A 82 -2.10 4.05 -14.67
N ILE A 83 -0.98 4.47 -14.08
CA ILE A 83 -0.92 5.27 -12.84
C ILE A 83 -0.11 6.56 -13.04
N SER A 84 -0.61 7.64 -12.46
CA SER A 84 0.08 8.93 -12.40
C SER A 84 1.37 8.84 -11.57
N ASP A 85 2.35 9.68 -11.89
CA ASP A 85 3.56 9.84 -11.07
C ASP A 85 3.27 10.37 -9.65
N LEU A 86 2.06 10.88 -9.42
CA LEU A 86 1.60 11.39 -8.13
C LEU A 86 0.62 10.45 -7.41
N ASP A 87 0.24 9.33 -8.02
CA ASP A 87 -0.70 8.41 -7.38
C ASP A 87 -0.05 7.75 -6.15
N PRO A 88 -0.78 7.68 -5.02
CA PRO A 88 -0.24 7.12 -3.80
C PRO A 88 -0.05 5.60 -3.94
N ILE A 89 1.18 5.17 -3.70
CA ILE A 89 1.56 3.77 -3.57
C ILE A 89 1.77 3.51 -2.09
N TRP A 90 0.99 2.58 -1.54
CA TRP A 90 1.09 2.20 -0.13
C TRP A 90 1.72 0.81 0.00
N LEU A 91 2.56 0.64 1.02
CA LEU A 91 2.95 -0.68 1.48
C LEU A 91 1.87 -1.20 2.42
N VAL A 92 1.32 -2.37 2.12
CA VAL A 92 0.43 -3.10 3.02
C VAL A 92 1.29 -4.01 3.89
N VAL A 93 1.15 -3.88 5.20
CA VAL A 93 1.70 -4.84 6.17
C VAL A 93 0.53 -5.63 6.72
N ALA A 94 0.51 -6.93 6.45
CA ALA A 94 -0.58 -7.80 6.87
C ALA A 94 -0.06 -9.02 7.64
N HIS A 95 -0.88 -9.54 8.55
CA HIS A 95 -0.71 -10.91 9.00
C HIS A 95 -0.94 -11.87 7.83
N SER A 96 -0.20 -12.99 7.83
CA SER A 96 -0.24 -13.96 6.73
C SER A 96 -1.65 -14.48 6.40
N ASN A 97 -2.53 -14.59 7.41
CA ASN A 97 -3.91 -14.99 7.26
C ASN A 97 -4.79 -13.88 6.64
N ALA A 98 -4.58 -12.63 7.02
CA ALA A 98 -5.34 -11.46 6.56
C ALA A 98 -4.99 -11.05 5.12
N ALA A 99 -3.73 -11.24 4.71
CA ALA A 99 -3.25 -10.89 3.37
C ALA A 99 -4.08 -11.52 2.23
N ARG A 100 -4.63 -12.72 2.45
CA ARG A 100 -5.46 -13.45 1.46
C ARG A 100 -6.79 -12.77 1.18
N ASN A 101 -7.34 -12.04 2.16
CA ASN A 101 -8.64 -11.38 2.09
C ASN A 101 -8.49 -9.85 2.03
N PHE A 102 -7.30 -9.36 1.70
CA PHE A 102 -7.04 -7.92 1.64
C PHE A 102 -7.84 -7.27 0.50
N THR A 103 -8.57 -6.22 0.86
CA THR A 103 -9.24 -5.31 -0.08
C THR A 103 -8.70 -3.91 0.14
N ALA A 104 -8.25 -3.25 -0.93
CA ALA A 104 -7.71 -1.90 -0.84
C ALA A 104 -8.80 -0.90 -0.40
N PRO A 105 -8.57 -0.09 0.64
CA PRO A 105 -9.48 0.98 1.02
C PRO A 105 -9.71 1.96 -0.14
N GLN A 106 -10.96 2.39 -0.34
CA GLN A 106 -11.34 3.31 -1.41
C GLN A 106 -11.23 4.78 -0.97
N ARG A 107 -11.21 5.02 0.34
CA ARG A 107 -11.15 6.35 0.96
C ARG A 107 -10.02 6.41 1.96
N LEU A 108 -9.47 7.61 2.18
CA LEU A 108 -8.33 7.81 3.06
C LEU A 108 -8.68 7.48 4.53
N GLU A 109 -9.89 7.84 4.93
CA GLU A 109 -10.49 7.59 6.24
C GLU A 109 -10.67 6.11 6.55
N ASP A 110 -10.79 5.26 5.52
CA ASP A 110 -10.96 3.81 5.67
C ASP A 110 -9.62 3.08 5.83
N ILE A 111 -8.49 3.78 5.68
CA ILE A 111 -7.15 3.21 5.86
C ILE A 111 -6.96 2.83 7.33
N PRO A 112 -6.77 1.54 7.65
CA PRO A 112 -6.47 1.11 9.02
C PRO A 112 -5.13 1.66 9.50
N VAL A 113 -5.09 2.00 10.79
CA VAL A 113 -3.88 2.49 11.46
C VAL A 113 -3.15 1.35 12.15
N PRO A 114 -1.87 1.50 12.51
CA PRO A 114 -1.13 0.46 13.25
C PRO A 114 -1.83 -0.04 14.52
N ALA A 115 -2.55 0.82 15.25
CA ALA A 115 -3.32 0.44 16.42
C ALA A 115 -4.46 -0.55 16.12
N ASP A 116 -5.01 -0.53 14.90
CA ASP A 116 -6.09 -1.44 14.48
C ASP A 116 -5.55 -2.82 14.05
N PHE A 117 -4.23 -3.01 14.01
CA PHE A 117 -3.61 -4.13 13.31
C PHE A 117 -4.03 -5.51 13.85
N SER A 118 -4.24 -5.64 15.16
CA SER A 118 -4.72 -6.89 15.77
C SER A 118 -6.16 -7.24 15.36
N GLN A 119 -7.00 -6.25 15.10
CA GLN A 119 -8.41 -6.42 14.76
C GLN A 119 -8.63 -6.53 13.25
N ARG A 120 -7.98 -5.67 12.47
CA ARG A 120 -8.11 -5.59 11.00
C ARG A 120 -7.20 -6.59 10.29
N GLY A 121 -6.12 -7.01 10.95
CA GLY A 121 -5.12 -7.92 10.39
C GLY A 121 -4.15 -7.30 9.39
N TYR A 122 -4.33 -6.03 9.04
CA TYR A 122 -3.43 -5.25 8.18
C TYR A 122 -3.50 -3.75 8.48
N TYR A 123 -2.46 -3.02 8.08
CA TYR A 123 -2.45 -1.56 7.99
C TYR A 123 -1.61 -1.12 6.78
N LEU A 124 -1.73 0.15 6.39
CA LEU A 124 -0.98 0.73 5.29
C LEU A 124 0.07 1.70 5.82
N THR A 125 1.26 1.67 5.24
CA THR A 125 2.39 2.51 5.64
C THR A 125 3.28 2.85 4.45
N LEU A 126 4.30 3.68 4.68
CA LEU A 126 5.33 4.06 3.70
C LEU A 126 4.71 4.55 2.37
N MET A 127 3.83 5.55 2.46
CA MET A 127 3.25 6.20 1.29
C MET A 127 4.37 6.72 0.38
N ALA A 128 4.30 6.36 -0.89
CA ALA A 128 5.22 6.80 -1.92
C ALA A 128 4.45 7.07 -3.22
N ASN A 129 5.17 7.31 -4.31
CA ASN A 129 4.61 7.46 -5.64
C ASN A 129 5.57 6.87 -6.69
N ARG A 130 5.13 6.77 -7.94
CA ARG A 130 5.91 6.12 -9.00
C ARG A 130 7.26 6.80 -9.27
N ALA A 131 7.36 8.12 -9.06
CA ALA A 131 8.61 8.86 -9.25
C ALA A 131 9.73 8.39 -8.29
N LEU A 132 9.38 8.01 -7.06
CA LEU A 132 10.34 7.50 -6.06
C LEU A 132 10.86 6.08 -6.38
N TYR A 133 10.19 5.34 -7.26
CA TYR A 133 10.56 3.97 -7.63
C TYR A 133 11.10 3.85 -9.06
N GLN A 134 11.58 4.95 -9.65
CA GLN A 134 12.23 4.91 -10.96
C GLN A 134 13.56 4.13 -10.92
N ARG A 135 13.89 3.44 -12.03
CA ARG A 135 15.21 2.84 -12.25
C ARG A 135 16.22 3.95 -12.55
N GLY A 136 17.46 3.83 -12.10
CA GLY A 136 18.54 4.78 -12.39
C GLY A 136 18.78 5.91 -11.38
N GLN A 137 18.00 6.02 -10.28
CA GLN A 137 18.35 6.87 -9.13
C GLN A 137 19.81 6.64 -8.68
N PRO A 138 20.59 7.72 -8.42
CA PRO A 138 22.04 7.68 -8.21
C PRO A 138 22.44 6.73 -7.09
N GLY A 139 23.52 5.97 -7.34
CA GLY A 139 23.89 4.73 -6.64
C GLY A 139 24.43 4.86 -5.21
N ASN A 140 24.27 6.01 -4.56
CA ASN A 140 24.95 6.30 -3.29
C ASN A 140 24.02 6.09 -2.08
N GLN A 141 22.71 5.94 -2.31
CA GLN A 141 21.71 5.78 -1.25
C GLN A 141 21.14 4.36 -1.26
N LEU A 142 21.04 3.75 -0.08
CA LEU A 142 20.42 2.43 0.11
C LEU A 142 18.93 2.50 -0.27
N GLN A 143 18.54 1.76 -1.31
CA GLN A 143 17.19 1.75 -1.85
C GLN A 143 16.35 0.65 -1.22
N VAL A 144 15.96 0.90 0.03
CA VAL A 144 15.20 -0.05 0.83
C VAL A 144 13.93 0.57 1.40
N LEU A 145 12.99 -0.28 1.80
CA LEU A 145 11.83 0.09 2.59
C LEU A 145 12.03 -0.50 3.99
N ARG A 146 12.25 0.35 4.99
CA ARG A 146 12.38 -0.08 6.40
C ARG A 146 11.01 -0.02 7.07
N VAL A 147 10.38 -1.17 7.24
CA VAL A 147 9.08 -1.30 7.92
C VAL A 147 9.27 -1.26 9.42
N GLY A 148 8.42 -0.51 10.11
CA GLY A 148 8.40 -0.37 11.56
C GLY A 148 9.46 0.55 12.16
N ASN A 149 10.12 1.37 11.33
CA ASN A 149 11.29 2.14 11.74
C ASN A 149 10.97 3.54 12.28
N ASP A 150 9.69 3.93 12.36
CA ASP A 150 9.29 5.22 12.92
C ASP A 150 8.77 5.04 14.34
N THR A 151 9.67 5.15 15.31
CA THR A 151 9.33 5.07 16.74
C THR A 151 8.71 6.36 17.28
N SER A 152 8.63 7.41 16.46
CA SER A 152 8.13 8.73 16.86
C SER A 152 6.67 8.94 16.47
N CYS A 153 6.19 8.25 15.44
CA CYS A 153 4.81 8.39 15.00
C CYS A 153 3.83 7.64 15.92
N SER A 154 2.65 8.22 16.14
CA SER A 154 1.60 7.60 16.93
C SER A 154 1.00 6.39 16.19
N PRO A 155 0.76 5.25 16.86
CA PRO A 155 0.10 4.09 16.23
C PRO A 155 -1.34 4.38 15.78
N THR A 156 -1.93 5.52 16.19
CA THR A 156 -3.25 5.98 15.73
C THR A 156 -3.20 6.86 14.48
N THR A 157 -2.00 7.15 13.96
CA THR A 157 -1.83 7.99 12.76
C THR A 157 -1.89 7.14 11.49
N ARG A 158 -2.71 7.56 10.52
CA ARG A 158 -2.78 6.91 9.20
C ARG A 158 -1.47 6.99 8.45
N GLY A 159 -1.03 5.86 7.89
CA GLY A 159 0.22 5.78 7.15
C GLY A 159 1.49 5.77 7.98
N CYS A 160 1.38 5.82 9.32
CA CYS A 160 2.52 5.75 10.24
C CYS A 160 3.29 4.43 10.06
N ASN A 161 4.62 4.52 10.14
CA ASN A 161 5.52 3.38 10.05
C ASN A 161 5.95 2.89 11.44
N HIS A 162 4.96 2.75 12.32
CA HIS A 162 5.12 2.34 13.71
C HIS A 162 5.77 0.95 13.82
N PRO A 163 6.62 0.69 14.84
CA PRO A 163 7.16 -0.63 15.14
C PRO A 163 6.10 -1.73 15.11
N LEU A 164 6.47 -2.87 14.52
CA LEU A 164 5.62 -4.05 14.45
C LEU A 164 5.42 -4.62 15.87
N PRO A 165 4.24 -5.18 16.17
CA PRO A 165 3.93 -5.69 17.50
C PRO A 165 4.69 -6.98 17.87
N GLY A 166 5.32 -7.64 16.91
CA GLY A 166 6.05 -8.89 17.15
C GLY A 166 6.74 -9.44 15.90
N PRO A 167 7.32 -10.65 15.97
CA PRO A 167 8.18 -11.18 14.91
C PRO A 167 7.42 -11.67 13.66
N GLY A 168 6.08 -11.63 13.64
CA GLY A 168 5.25 -12.12 12.53
C GLY A 168 4.73 -13.55 12.72
N PRO A 169 4.32 -14.24 11.63
CA PRO A 169 4.68 -14.00 10.23
C PRO A 169 3.85 -12.91 9.53
N TYR A 170 4.54 -12.03 8.81
CA TYR A 170 3.94 -11.00 7.97
C TYR A 170 3.99 -11.37 6.49
N ARG A 171 2.94 -10.97 5.77
CA ARG A 171 2.90 -10.93 4.32
C ARG A 171 2.82 -9.47 3.94
#